data_AF-A0A1I7NJ49-F1
#
_entry.id   AF-A0A1I7NJ49-F1
#
_cell.length_a   1.000
_cell.length_b   1.000
_cell.length_c   1.000
_cell.angle_alpha   90.00
_cell.angle_beta   90.00
_cell.angle_gamma   90.00
#
_symmetry.space_group_name_H-M   'P 1'
#
loop_
_entity.id
_entity.type
_entity.pdbx_description
1 polymer ?
#
loop_
_entity_poly.entity_id
_entity_poly.type
_entity_poly.pdbx_seq_one_letter_code
_entity_poly.pdbx_strand_id
1 'polypeptide(L)'
;MSFDKLFRKFQQSKVLVIGDVMLDVYWWGGVERISPEAPVPIVSLQRKEVRPGGAANVAINAAALGAEVYMLGIVGKDPEGQQLLECLQQQGLQTWSVMQSTERCTTSKTRIISRSQHMLRLDREQIQELSAPEKQYLLEKADHILQHFHPDVVIFEDYDKGVLAPDIIREIVDRCRQLQIPTCVDPKKKNFWAYERVTLFKPNLKEVREGLHLDECPVDLQHLQQIHTELQSRLQHEYSLITLSEKGVFCSNGQQHWLIPSHLRNIADVSGAGDTVIATAALVWAATRNARLMAEIANIAGGLVCEQVGVVPVDPRRLQTECELLLGDISFSI
;
A
#
# COMPACT_ATOMS: atom_id res chain seq x y z
N MET A 1 10.97 23.38 -6.84
CA MET A 1 11.16 23.05 -5.41
C MET A 1 12.31 22.05 -5.34
N SER A 2 13.31 22.22 -4.45
CA SER A 2 14.40 21.23 -4.29
C SER A 2 13.91 19.97 -3.57
N PHE A 3 14.63 18.86 -3.67
CA PHE A 3 14.31 17.63 -2.94
C PHE A 3 14.34 17.85 -1.42
N ASP A 4 15.31 18.60 -0.89
CA ASP A 4 15.31 19.02 0.53
C ASP A 4 13.97 19.64 0.97
N LYS A 5 13.41 20.53 0.15
CA LYS A 5 12.12 21.17 0.43
C LYS A 5 10.97 20.18 0.31
N LEU A 6 11.04 19.22 -0.61
CA LEU A 6 10.05 18.15 -0.76
C LEU A 6 9.98 17.27 0.49
N PHE A 7 11.12 16.74 0.93
CA PHE A 7 11.17 15.85 2.09
C PHE A 7 10.80 16.59 3.39
N ARG A 8 11.11 17.89 3.51
CA ARG A 8 10.58 18.72 4.60
C ARG A 8 9.06 18.90 4.54
N LYS A 9 8.46 18.99 3.35
CA LYS A 9 7.00 19.03 3.22
C LYS A 9 6.36 17.71 3.66
N PHE A 10 6.99 16.56 3.39
CA PHE A 10 6.47 15.27 3.87
C PHE A 10 6.36 15.25 5.40
N GLN A 11 7.32 15.84 6.11
CA GLN A 11 7.30 15.97 7.57
C GLN A 11 6.15 16.83 8.12
N GLN A 12 5.52 17.62 7.25
CA GLN A 12 4.38 18.47 7.59
C GLN A 12 3.05 17.88 7.09
N SER A 13 3.11 16.80 6.31
CA SER A 13 1.93 16.18 5.70
C SER A 13 1.22 15.28 6.69
N LYS A 14 -0.11 15.33 6.65
CA LYS A 14 -1.01 14.42 7.36
C LYS A 14 -1.60 13.41 6.38
N VAL A 15 -1.52 12.13 6.71
CA VAL A 15 -2.03 11.05 5.87
C VAL A 15 -3.02 10.21 6.67
N LEU A 16 -4.19 9.95 6.09
CA LEU A 16 -5.10 8.92 6.62
C LEU A 16 -4.98 7.67 5.75
N VAL A 17 -4.55 6.56 6.35
CA VAL A 17 -4.53 5.24 5.69
C VAL A 17 -5.72 4.43 6.19
N ILE A 18 -6.54 3.93 5.27
CA ILE A 18 -7.73 3.13 5.55
C ILE A 18 -7.61 1.81 4.82
N GLY A 19 -7.72 0.69 5.53
CA GLY A 19 -7.71 -0.59 4.82
C GLY A 19 -7.48 -1.82 5.68
N ASP A 20 -7.18 -2.90 4.97
CA ASP A 20 -6.94 -4.21 5.53
C ASP A 20 -5.54 -4.27 6.15
N VAL A 21 -5.48 -4.22 7.48
CA VAL A 21 -4.24 -4.40 8.24
C VAL A 21 -3.96 -5.88 8.48
N MET A 22 -2.68 -6.28 8.45
CA MET A 22 -2.30 -7.67 8.69
C MET A 22 -0.94 -7.80 9.36
N LEU A 23 -0.69 -9.00 9.88
CA LEU A 23 0.57 -9.38 10.52
C LEU A 23 1.33 -10.37 9.63
N ASP A 24 2.46 -9.95 9.07
CA ASP A 24 3.38 -10.83 8.36
C ASP A 24 4.33 -11.48 9.37
N VAL A 25 4.22 -12.80 9.53
CA VAL A 25 5.00 -13.58 10.48
C VAL A 25 6.00 -14.44 9.72
N TYR A 26 7.26 -14.45 10.15
CA TYR A 26 8.34 -15.19 9.53
C TYR A 26 8.94 -16.15 10.55
N TRP A 27 8.92 -17.44 10.23
CA TRP A 27 9.44 -18.53 11.04
C TRP A 27 10.64 -19.14 10.33
N TRP A 28 11.85 -18.90 10.84
CA TRP A 28 13.06 -19.52 10.31
C TRP A 28 13.43 -20.74 11.13
N GLY A 29 13.70 -21.84 10.44
CA GLY A 29 14.12 -23.07 11.08
C GLY A 29 14.92 -23.98 10.16
N GLY A 30 15.58 -24.97 10.77
CA GLY A 30 16.29 -26.03 10.05
C GLY A 30 15.36 -27.21 9.75
N VAL A 31 15.61 -27.88 8.62
CA VAL A 31 14.97 -29.15 8.28
C VAL A 31 16.07 -30.21 8.22
N GLU A 32 16.06 -31.11 9.20
CA GLU A 32 17.06 -32.19 9.31
C GLU A 32 16.44 -33.58 9.10
N ARG A 33 15.12 -33.71 9.26
CA ARG A 33 14.42 -35.00 9.19
C ARG A 33 13.00 -34.86 8.68
N ILE A 34 12.47 -35.99 8.19
CA ILE A 34 11.07 -36.17 7.82
C ILE A 34 10.29 -36.70 9.04
N SER A 35 9.01 -36.34 9.14
CA SER A 35 8.14 -36.82 10.22
C SER A 35 7.93 -38.35 10.12
N PRO A 36 7.97 -39.08 11.25
CA PRO A 36 7.59 -40.49 11.28
C PRO A 36 6.06 -40.69 11.14
N GLU A 37 5.26 -39.63 11.32
CA GLU A 37 3.79 -39.68 11.28
C GLU A 37 3.24 -39.48 9.87
N ALA A 38 3.93 -38.72 9.03
CA ALA A 38 3.54 -38.40 7.66
C ALA A 38 4.77 -38.00 6.84
N PRO A 39 4.76 -38.14 5.51
CA PRO A 39 5.88 -37.78 4.62
C PRO A 39 6.01 -36.25 4.45
N VAL A 40 6.17 -35.53 5.57
CA VAL A 40 6.29 -34.07 5.65
C VAL A 40 7.56 -33.68 6.40
N PRO A 41 8.23 -32.57 6.03
CA PRO A 41 9.42 -32.12 6.73
C PRO A 41 9.10 -31.63 8.14
N ILE A 42 9.99 -31.91 9.11
CA ILE A 42 9.96 -31.28 10.43
C ILE A 42 10.84 -30.03 10.40
N VAL A 43 10.25 -28.89 10.74
CA VAL A 43 10.97 -27.62 10.87
C VAL A 43 11.27 -27.35 12.34
N SER A 44 12.55 -27.35 12.71
CA SER A 44 13.00 -26.93 14.03
C SER A 44 13.13 -25.41 14.06
N LEU A 45 12.14 -24.74 14.64
CA LEU A 45 12.08 -23.27 14.72
C LEU A 45 13.28 -22.72 15.50
N GLN A 46 13.98 -21.75 14.91
CA GLN A 46 15.14 -21.08 15.49
C GLN A 46 14.90 -19.59 15.74
N ARG A 47 14.16 -18.94 14.83
CA ARG A 47 13.85 -17.50 14.92
C ARG A 47 12.43 -17.26 14.47
N LYS A 48 11.75 -16.35 15.18
CA LYS A 48 10.47 -15.76 14.80
C LYS A 48 10.65 -14.25 14.66
N GLU A 49 10.11 -13.68 13.60
CA GLU A 49 10.03 -12.24 13.40
C GLU A 49 8.63 -11.91 12.91
N VAL A 50 8.20 -10.70 13.25
CA VAL A 50 6.87 -10.23 12.99
C VAL A 50 6.97 -8.83 12.43
N ARG A 51 6.26 -8.58 11.34
CA ARG A 51 6.23 -7.30 10.65
C ARG A 51 4.77 -6.91 10.35
N PRO A 52 4.39 -5.64 10.52
CA PRO A 52 3.10 -5.16 10.03
C PRO A 52 3.05 -5.21 8.51
N GLY A 53 1.93 -5.66 7.95
CA GLY A 53 1.68 -5.82 6.52
C GLY A 53 0.38 -5.17 6.08
N GLY A 54 0.16 -5.10 4.75
CA GLY A 54 -1.03 -4.49 4.17
C GLY A 54 -1.12 -2.99 4.43
N ALA A 55 -2.30 -2.51 4.80
CA ALA A 55 -2.52 -1.10 5.16
C ALA A 55 -1.55 -0.62 6.27
N ALA A 56 -1.11 -1.54 7.14
CA ALA A 56 -0.12 -1.22 8.16
C ALA A 56 1.26 -0.88 7.58
N ASN A 57 1.69 -1.58 6.52
CA ASN A 57 2.96 -1.31 5.87
C ASN A 57 2.93 0.01 5.08
N VAL A 58 1.81 0.35 4.44
CA VAL A 58 1.61 1.66 3.79
C VAL A 58 1.78 2.79 4.80
N ALA A 59 1.15 2.67 5.97
CA ALA A 59 1.28 3.66 7.04
C ALA A 59 2.71 3.78 7.57
N ILE A 60 3.43 2.66 7.74
CA ILE A 60 4.84 2.70 8.17
C ILE A 60 5.70 3.37 7.11
N ASN A 61 5.48 3.13 5.81
CA ASN A 61 6.20 3.82 4.75
C ASN A 61 5.93 5.33 4.75
N ALA A 62 4.66 5.74 4.91
CA ALA A 62 4.32 7.16 5.01
C ALA A 62 4.96 7.83 6.24
N ALA A 63 4.95 7.17 7.40
CA ALA A 63 5.60 7.64 8.62
C ALA A 63 7.12 7.67 8.52
N ALA A 64 7.74 6.68 7.85
CA ALA A 64 9.18 6.66 7.59
C ALA A 64 9.64 7.84 6.71
N LEU A 65 8.78 8.30 5.80
CA LEU A 65 8.98 9.52 5.02
C LEU A 65 8.72 10.82 5.82
N GLY A 66 8.30 10.70 7.08
CA GLY A 66 8.15 11.79 8.04
C GLY A 66 6.70 12.25 8.27
N ALA A 67 5.72 11.70 7.55
CA ALA A 67 4.34 12.16 7.65
C ALA A 67 3.70 11.83 9.00
N GLU A 68 2.77 12.68 9.43
CA GLU A 68 1.85 12.36 10.52
C GLU A 68 0.75 11.43 9.99
N VAL A 69 0.71 10.20 10.47
CA VAL A 69 -0.18 9.17 9.92
C VAL A 69 -1.28 8.79 10.90
N TYR A 70 -2.52 8.84 10.42
CA TYR A 70 -3.70 8.26 11.06
C TYR A 70 -4.02 6.93 10.36
N MET A 71 -4.22 5.87 11.14
CA MET A 71 -4.53 4.55 10.59
C MET A 71 -5.94 4.12 11.00
N LEU A 72 -6.77 3.81 10.02
CA LEU A 72 -8.09 3.25 10.22
C LEU A 72 -8.10 1.83 9.66
N GLY A 73 -8.18 0.87 10.55
CA GLY A 73 -8.19 -0.55 10.23
C GLY A 73 -8.84 -1.33 11.35
N ILE A 74 -9.00 -2.63 11.15
CA ILE A 74 -9.67 -3.50 12.11
C ILE A 74 -8.81 -4.72 12.35
N VAL A 75 -8.54 -4.99 13.62
CA VAL A 75 -7.85 -6.17 14.11
C VAL A 75 -8.78 -6.99 14.97
N GLY A 76 -8.51 -8.26 15.16
CA GLY A 76 -9.19 -9.07 16.16
C GLY A 76 -8.73 -8.71 17.57
N LYS A 77 -9.59 -8.97 18.55
CA LYS A 77 -9.25 -8.97 19.98
C LYS A 77 -8.55 -10.28 20.33
N ASP A 78 -7.40 -10.50 19.69
CA ASP A 78 -6.59 -11.71 19.78
C ASP A 78 -5.08 -11.37 19.91
N PRO A 79 -4.21 -12.35 20.21
CA PRO A 79 -2.79 -12.10 20.42
C PRO A 79 -2.10 -11.45 19.20
N GLU A 80 -2.46 -11.84 17.98
CA GLU A 80 -1.93 -11.25 16.77
C GLU A 80 -2.35 -9.78 16.61
N GLY A 81 -3.58 -9.43 16.98
CA GLY A 81 -4.07 -8.05 16.97
C GLY A 81 -3.32 -7.19 17.98
N GLN A 82 -3.12 -7.70 19.19
CA GLN A 82 -2.32 -7.01 20.20
C GLN A 82 -0.86 -6.81 19.73
N GLN A 83 -0.25 -7.86 19.16
CA GLN A 83 1.11 -7.79 18.63
C GLN A 83 1.23 -6.77 17.48
N LEU A 84 0.24 -6.71 16.59
CA LEU A 84 0.21 -5.72 15.51
C LEU A 84 0.17 -4.30 16.05
N LEU A 85 -0.71 -4.03 17.03
CA LEU A 85 -0.82 -2.70 17.66
C LEU A 85 0.49 -2.30 18.35
N GLU A 86 1.15 -3.22 19.05
CA GLU A 86 2.46 -2.98 19.67
C GLU A 86 3.54 -2.66 18.63
N CYS A 87 3.58 -3.40 17.52
CA CYS A 87 4.51 -3.12 16.43
C CYS A 87 4.26 -1.74 15.81
N LEU A 88 3.00 -1.34 15.62
CA LEU A 88 2.66 0.00 15.11
C LEU A 88 3.12 1.10 16.06
N GLN A 89 2.87 0.95 17.37
CA GLN A 89 3.29 1.91 18.38
C GLN A 89 4.83 2.04 18.47
N GLN A 90 5.56 0.93 18.31
CA GLN A 90 7.03 0.93 18.24
C GLN A 90 7.56 1.72 17.03
N GLN A 91 6.79 1.79 15.94
CA GLN A 91 7.08 2.63 14.77
C GLN A 91 6.60 4.08 14.93
N GLY A 92 6.09 4.46 16.11
CA GLY A 92 5.59 5.81 16.39
C GLY A 92 4.19 6.11 15.86
N LEU A 93 3.48 5.10 15.34
CA LEU A 93 2.12 5.26 14.83
C LEU A 93 1.09 5.26 15.97
N GLN A 94 0.11 6.15 15.85
CA GLN A 94 -1.05 6.19 16.74
C GLN A 94 -2.03 5.09 16.36
N THR A 95 -2.55 4.35 17.34
CA THR A 95 -3.44 3.20 17.09
C THR A 95 -4.85 3.37 17.65
N TRP A 96 -5.20 4.54 18.18
CA TRP A 96 -6.51 4.80 18.80
C TRP A 96 -7.69 4.68 17.83
N SER A 97 -7.44 4.81 16.53
CA SER A 97 -8.42 4.65 15.46
C SER A 97 -8.52 3.22 14.92
N VAL A 98 -7.61 2.31 15.31
CA VAL A 98 -7.66 0.91 14.92
C VAL A 98 -8.65 0.16 15.83
N MET A 99 -9.70 -0.41 15.25
CA MET A 99 -10.72 -1.14 16.01
C MET A 99 -10.21 -2.53 16.41
N GLN A 100 -10.50 -2.94 17.64
CA GLN A 100 -10.34 -4.32 18.09
C GLN A 100 -11.70 -5.03 18.11
N SER A 101 -11.93 -5.91 17.15
CA SER A 101 -13.18 -6.65 16.98
C SER A 101 -13.19 -7.95 17.76
N THR A 102 -14.33 -8.30 18.35
CA THR A 102 -14.59 -9.63 18.92
C THR A 102 -15.21 -10.60 17.92
N GLU A 103 -15.60 -10.13 16.72
CA GLU A 103 -16.30 -10.89 15.68
C GLU A 103 -15.36 -11.38 14.57
N ARG A 104 -14.18 -10.78 14.44
CA ARG A 104 -13.15 -11.20 13.48
C ARG A 104 -11.79 -11.46 14.10
N CYS A 105 -11.02 -12.35 13.47
CA CYS A 105 -9.63 -12.58 13.76
C CYS A 105 -8.73 -11.54 13.07
N THR A 106 -7.56 -11.31 13.65
CA THR A 106 -6.52 -10.52 12.97
C THR A 106 -5.96 -11.31 11.79
N THR A 107 -5.98 -10.70 10.60
CA THR A 107 -5.33 -11.25 9.41
C THR A 107 -3.85 -11.45 9.67
N SER A 108 -3.37 -12.69 9.56
CA SER A 108 -1.95 -13.01 9.72
C SER A 108 -1.48 -13.99 8.65
N LYS A 109 -0.26 -13.76 8.15
CA LYS A 109 0.37 -14.53 7.09
C LYS A 109 1.70 -15.07 7.60
N THR A 110 1.70 -16.32 8.05
CA THR A 110 2.90 -16.98 8.58
C THR A 110 3.65 -17.70 7.47
N ARG A 111 4.89 -17.30 7.22
CA ARG A 111 5.80 -17.91 6.24
C ARG A 111 6.84 -18.74 6.99
N ILE A 112 6.88 -20.04 6.68
CA ILE A 112 7.88 -20.97 7.23
C ILE A 112 9.03 -21.05 6.24
N ILE A 113 10.24 -20.75 6.70
CA ILE A 113 11.44 -20.57 5.86
C ILE A 113 12.56 -21.47 6.38
N SER A 114 13.20 -22.21 5.47
CA SER A 114 14.40 -23.01 5.73
C SER A 114 15.40 -22.81 4.62
N ARG A 115 16.68 -22.64 4.95
CA ARG A 115 17.77 -22.40 3.98
C ARG A 115 17.43 -21.34 2.92
N SER A 116 16.80 -20.24 3.36
CA SER A 116 16.34 -19.13 2.52
C SER A 116 15.27 -19.49 1.47
N GLN A 117 14.56 -20.61 1.64
CA GLN A 117 13.43 -21.00 0.79
C GLN A 117 12.13 -21.05 1.60
N HIS A 118 11.05 -20.54 1.01
CA HIS A 118 9.71 -20.65 1.58
C HIS A 118 9.21 -22.09 1.45
N MET A 119 8.85 -22.69 2.57
CA MET A 119 8.35 -24.06 2.63
C MET A 119 6.82 -24.12 2.64
N LEU A 120 6.19 -23.24 3.43
CA LEU A 120 4.75 -23.20 3.62
C LEU A 120 4.31 -21.79 4.00
N ARG A 121 3.09 -21.43 3.61
CA ARG A 121 2.40 -20.26 4.12
C ARG A 121 1.11 -20.67 4.81
N LEU A 122 0.90 -20.17 6.02
CA LEU A 122 -0.32 -20.33 6.81
C LEU A 122 -1.00 -18.97 6.90
N ASP A 123 -2.20 -18.87 6.32
CA ASP A 123 -3.00 -17.65 6.36
C ASP A 123 -4.15 -17.87 7.37
N ARG A 124 -4.23 -17.02 8.40
CA ARG A 124 -5.37 -16.95 9.32
C ARG A 124 -6.06 -15.62 9.06
N GLU A 125 -7.24 -15.67 8.45
CA GLU A 125 -7.95 -14.49 7.98
C GLU A 125 -9.47 -14.70 7.89
N GLN A 126 -10.20 -13.60 7.91
CA GLN A 126 -11.63 -13.53 7.58
C GLN A 126 -11.82 -12.53 6.45
N ILE A 127 -12.58 -12.93 5.43
CA ILE A 127 -12.80 -12.15 4.20
C ILE A 127 -14.22 -11.60 4.11
N GLN A 128 -15.04 -11.86 5.13
CA GLN A 128 -16.40 -11.36 5.21
C GLN A 128 -16.39 -9.86 5.47
N GLU A 129 -17.38 -9.18 4.90
CA GLU A 129 -17.62 -7.76 5.16
C GLU A 129 -17.89 -7.51 6.64
N LEU A 130 -17.66 -6.27 7.05
CA LEU A 130 -17.88 -5.83 8.42
C LEU A 130 -19.34 -5.99 8.85
N SER A 131 -19.54 -6.31 10.13
CA SER A 131 -20.87 -6.23 10.71
C SER A 131 -21.33 -4.77 10.77
N ALA A 132 -22.64 -4.54 10.90
CA ALA A 132 -23.20 -3.19 10.92
C ALA A 132 -22.56 -2.29 12.02
N PRO A 133 -22.32 -2.77 13.26
CA PRO A 133 -21.63 -1.98 14.28
C PRO A 133 -20.17 -1.67 13.93
N GLU A 134 -19.42 -2.63 13.37
CA GLU A 134 -18.03 -2.42 12.94
C GLU A 134 -17.96 -1.39 11.80
N LYS A 135 -18.85 -1.49 10.82
CA LYS A 135 -18.98 -0.54 9.72
C LYS A 135 -19.28 0.86 10.24
N GLN A 136 -20.26 1.00 11.13
CA GLN A 136 -20.64 2.29 11.71
C GLN A 136 -19.46 2.93 12.46
N TYR A 137 -18.76 2.16 13.28
CA TYR A 137 -17.56 2.64 13.98
C TYR A 137 -16.50 3.17 13.00
N LEU A 138 -16.23 2.42 11.93
CA LEU A 138 -15.23 2.80 10.94
C LEU A 138 -15.61 4.11 10.24
N LEU A 139 -16.87 4.27 9.82
CA LEU A 139 -17.35 5.49 9.17
C LEU A 139 -17.31 6.70 10.11
N GLU A 140 -17.77 6.56 11.35
CA GLU A 140 -17.73 7.63 12.35
C GLU A 140 -16.28 8.07 12.66
N LYS A 141 -15.36 7.11 12.74
CA LYS A 141 -13.93 7.40 12.94
C LYS A 141 -13.30 8.05 11.73
N ALA A 142 -13.61 7.59 10.51
CA ALA A 142 -13.16 8.24 9.29
C ALA A 142 -13.63 9.70 9.26
N ASP A 143 -14.93 9.94 9.48
CA ASP A 143 -15.50 11.27 9.46
C ASP A 143 -14.91 12.19 10.54
N HIS A 144 -14.71 11.67 11.76
CA HIS A 144 -14.01 12.40 12.82
C HIS A 144 -12.60 12.82 12.38
N ILE A 145 -11.84 11.92 11.75
CA ILE A 145 -10.48 12.24 11.31
C ILE A 145 -10.48 13.28 10.19
N LEU A 146 -11.36 13.09 9.21
CA LEU A 146 -11.50 14.00 8.07
C LEU A 146 -11.88 15.42 8.50
N GLN A 147 -12.79 15.57 9.47
CA GLN A 147 -13.24 16.88 9.95
C GLN A 147 -12.24 17.55 10.90
N HIS A 148 -11.67 16.81 11.85
CA HIS A 148 -10.89 17.42 12.94
C HIS A 148 -9.40 17.49 12.64
N PHE A 149 -8.84 16.53 11.91
CA PHE A 149 -7.41 16.52 11.58
C PHE A 149 -7.12 16.98 10.16
N HIS A 150 -8.11 16.88 9.26
CA HIS A 150 -8.07 17.34 7.87
C HIS A 150 -6.80 16.88 7.14
N PRO A 151 -6.65 15.57 6.88
CA PRO A 151 -5.45 15.04 6.24
C PRO A 151 -5.25 15.63 4.83
N ASP A 152 -4.00 15.73 4.40
CA ASP A 152 -3.64 16.22 3.06
C ASP A 152 -3.95 15.20 1.97
N VAL A 153 -4.02 13.91 2.34
CA VAL A 153 -4.37 12.79 1.46
C VAL A 153 -4.93 11.61 2.25
N VAL A 154 -5.89 10.91 1.65
CA VAL A 154 -6.41 9.61 2.14
C VAL A 154 -5.92 8.50 1.22
N ILE A 155 -5.42 7.41 1.80
CA ILE A 155 -5.00 6.21 1.08
C ILE A 155 -5.93 5.06 1.45
N PHE A 156 -6.56 4.45 0.45
CA PHE A 156 -7.26 3.19 0.57
C PHE A 156 -6.33 2.05 0.17
N GLU A 157 -6.12 1.12 1.10
CA GLU A 157 -5.30 -0.06 0.87
C GLU A 157 -6.16 -1.32 0.98
N ASP A 158 -6.57 -1.84 -0.17
CA ASP A 158 -7.48 -3.00 -0.25
C ASP A 158 -6.70 -4.30 -0.38
N TYR A 159 -7.03 -5.30 0.45
CA TYR A 159 -6.52 -6.66 0.34
C TYR A 159 -7.64 -7.70 0.22
N ASP A 160 -8.86 -7.28 -0.12
CA ASP A 160 -10.07 -8.09 -0.16
C ASP A 160 -10.34 -8.82 1.18
N LYS A 161 -10.03 -8.19 2.34
CA LYS A 161 -10.30 -8.74 3.70
C LYS A 161 -11.55 -8.17 4.38
N GLY A 162 -12.35 -7.43 3.61
CA GLY A 162 -13.70 -7.04 3.97
C GLY A 162 -13.81 -5.75 4.79
N VAL A 163 -12.70 -5.06 5.10
CA VAL A 163 -12.77 -3.72 5.72
C VAL A 163 -13.29 -2.70 4.71
N LEU A 164 -12.85 -2.77 3.46
CA LEU A 164 -13.24 -1.86 2.38
C LEU A 164 -14.40 -2.46 1.56
N ALA A 165 -15.62 -2.39 2.09
CA ALA A 165 -16.81 -2.74 1.32
C ALA A 165 -17.23 -1.59 0.36
N PRO A 166 -17.91 -1.87 -0.77
CA PRO A 166 -18.26 -0.83 -1.75
C PRO A 166 -19.09 0.34 -1.23
N ASP A 167 -19.89 0.14 -0.19
CA ASP A 167 -20.64 1.19 0.49
C ASP A 167 -19.74 2.07 1.37
N ILE A 168 -18.81 1.46 2.13
CA ILE A 168 -17.78 2.17 2.92
C ILE A 168 -16.90 3.02 2.00
N ILE A 169 -16.41 2.43 0.90
CA ILE A 169 -15.57 3.12 -0.08
C ILE A 169 -16.29 4.36 -0.60
N ARG A 170 -17.53 4.20 -1.09
CA ARG A 170 -18.31 5.32 -1.65
C ARG A 170 -18.55 6.43 -0.63
N GLU A 171 -18.93 6.08 0.60
CA GLU A 171 -19.23 7.07 1.64
C GLU A 171 -17.99 7.90 2.03
N ILE A 172 -16.84 7.25 2.21
CA ILE A 172 -15.60 7.95 2.55
C ILE A 172 -15.11 8.77 1.36
N VAL A 173 -15.17 8.25 0.13
CA VAL A 173 -14.78 9.01 -1.07
C VAL A 173 -15.67 10.24 -1.25
N ASP A 174 -16.99 10.11 -1.11
CA ASP A 174 -17.90 11.26 -1.19
C ASP A 174 -17.58 12.30 -0.12
N ARG A 175 -17.23 11.87 1.10
CA ARG A 175 -16.82 12.78 2.18
C ARG A 175 -15.51 13.50 1.86
N CYS A 176 -14.51 12.78 1.37
CA CYS A 176 -13.23 13.37 0.96
C CYS A 176 -13.43 14.41 -0.15
N ARG A 177 -14.31 14.13 -1.12
CA ARG A 177 -14.64 15.07 -2.20
C ARG A 177 -15.31 16.33 -1.69
N GLN A 178 -16.23 16.23 -0.73
CA GLN A 178 -16.86 17.41 -0.10
C GLN A 178 -15.83 18.29 0.60
N LEU A 179 -14.81 17.69 1.21
CA LEU A 179 -13.73 18.37 1.92
C LEU A 179 -12.52 18.70 1.03
N GLN A 180 -12.58 18.39 -0.27
CA GLN A 180 -11.49 18.58 -1.23
C GLN A 180 -10.17 17.87 -0.84
N ILE A 181 -10.29 16.73 -0.14
CA ILE A 181 -9.15 15.89 0.23
C ILE A 181 -8.93 14.85 -0.88
N PRO A 182 -7.73 14.77 -1.48
CA PRO A 182 -7.44 13.79 -2.53
C PRO A 182 -7.43 12.36 -1.95
N THR A 183 -7.89 11.41 -2.78
CA THR A 183 -7.92 9.99 -2.44
C THR A 183 -7.01 9.20 -3.37
N CYS A 184 -6.17 8.34 -2.79
CA CYS A 184 -5.26 7.43 -3.47
C CYS A 184 -5.66 5.99 -3.13
N VAL A 185 -5.60 5.08 -4.10
CA VAL A 185 -6.11 3.71 -3.94
C VAL A 185 -5.10 2.70 -4.48
N ASP A 186 -4.79 1.69 -3.67
CA ASP A 186 -4.26 0.39 -4.15
C ASP A 186 -5.41 -0.64 -4.17
N PRO A 187 -5.95 -0.99 -5.35
CA PRO A 187 -7.16 -1.79 -5.46
C PRO A 187 -6.87 -3.28 -5.40
N LYS A 188 -7.92 -4.07 -5.15
CA LYS A 188 -7.93 -5.51 -5.39
C LYS A 188 -9.13 -5.96 -6.17
N LYS A 189 -9.14 -7.24 -6.53
CA LYS A 189 -10.06 -7.83 -7.50
C LYS A 189 -11.52 -7.67 -7.08
N LYS A 190 -11.86 -7.88 -5.80
CA LYS A 190 -13.28 -7.86 -5.36
C LYS A 190 -13.89 -6.47 -5.55
N ASN A 191 -13.18 -5.43 -5.14
CA ASN A 191 -13.68 -4.05 -5.13
C ASN A 191 -13.06 -3.16 -6.21
N PHE A 192 -12.42 -3.74 -7.22
CA PHE A 192 -11.68 -3.01 -8.25
C PHE A 192 -12.47 -1.85 -8.86
N TRP A 193 -13.77 -2.06 -9.07
CA TRP A 193 -14.70 -1.10 -9.66
C TRP A 193 -15.42 -0.18 -8.67
N ALA A 194 -15.20 -0.35 -7.36
CA ALA A 194 -15.89 0.45 -6.34
C ALA A 194 -15.26 1.82 -6.08
N TYR A 195 -14.01 2.02 -6.52
CA TYR A 195 -13.22 3.23 -6.29
C TYR A 195 -13.50 4.33 -7.34
N GLU A 196 -14.76 4.74 -7.44
CA GLU A 196 -15.18 5.78 -8.38
C GLU A 196 -14.76 7.18 -7.89
N ARG A 197 -14.42 8.08 -8.82
CA ARG A 197 -14.16 9.51 -8.61
C ARG A 197 -13.00 9.81 -7.62
N VAL A 198 -12.04 8.89 -7.54
CA VAL A 198 -10.81 9.03 -6.75
C VAL A 198 -9.74 9.81 -7.51
N THR A 199 -8.77 10.39 -6.78
CA THR A 199 -7.71 11.18 -7.41
C THR A 199 -6.65 10.29 -8.07
N LEU A 200 -6.15 9.27 -7.37
CA LEU A 200 -5.12 8.36 -7.87
C LEU A 200 -5.58 6.91 -7.75
N PHE A 201 -5.66 6.20 -8.87
CA PHE A 201 -5.94 4.77 -8.92
C PHE A 201 -4.66 4.02 -9.32
N LYS A 202 -4.09 3.24 -8.38
CA LYS A 202 -2.80 2.57 -8.55
C LYS A 202 -2.90 1.03 -8.59
N PRO A 203 -3.41 0.43 -9.67
CA PRO A 203 -3.34 -1.02 -9.83
C PRO A 203 -1.94 -1.48 -10.28
N ASN A 204 -1.63 -2.77 -10.14
CA ASN A 204 -0.62 -3.41 -10.97
C ASN A 204 -1.21 -3.91 -12.30
N LEU A 205 -0.34 -4.21 -13.27
CA LEU A 205 -0.80 -4.67 -14.59
C LEU A 205 -1.64 -5.95 -14.52
N LYS A 206 -1.37 -6.84 -13.56
CA LYS A 206 -2.15 -8.07 -13.38
C LYS A 206 -3.57 -7.76 -12.94
N GLU A 207 -3.76 -6.89 -11.95
CA GLU A 207 -5.07 -6.42 -11.49
C GLU A 207 -5.85 -5.73 -12.60
N VAL A 208 -5.18 -4.90 -13.41
CA VAL A 208 -5.80 -4.28 -14.59
C VAL A 208 -6.31 -5.35 -15.57
N ARG A 209 -5.45 -6.31 -15.92
CA ARG A 209 -5.81 -7.38 -16.87
C ARG A 209 -6.97 -8.23 -16.35
N GLU A 210 -6.96 -8.54 -15.06
CA GLU A 210 -8.06 -9.28 -14.42
C GLU A 210 -9.35 -8.46 -14.38
N GLY A 211 -9.28 -7.17 -14.05
CA GLY A 211 -10.44 -6.28 -13.96
C GLY A 211 -11.08 -5.98 -15.33
N LEU A 212 -10.26 -5.81 -16.36
CA LEU A 212 -10.69 -5.53 -17.73
C LEU A 212 -10.91 -6.80 -18.58
N HIS A 213 -10.62 -7.99 -18.04
CA HIS A 213 -10.66 -9.26 -18.77
C HIS A 213 -9.79 -9.24 -20.05
N LEU A 214 -8.57 -8.69 -19.94
CA LEU A 214 -7.62 -8.58 -21.05
C LEU A 214 -6.67 -9.77 -21.09
N ASP A 215 -6.37 -10.23 -22.30
CA ASP A 215 -5.28 -11.16 -22.58
C ASP A 215 -3.90 -10.51 -22.35
N GLU A 216 -2.82 -11.23 -22.68
CA GLU A 216 -1.48 -10.64 -22.65
C GLU A 216 -1.39 -9.47 -23.63
N CYS A 217 -1.21 -8.27 -23.08
CA CYS A 217 -0.98 -7.06 -23.85
C CYS A 217 0.50 -6.64 -23.78
N PRO A 218 1.05 -6.10 -24.87
CA PRO A 218 2.37 -5.50 -24.85
C PRO A 218 2.39 -4.29 -23.91
N VAL A 219 3.53 -4.10 -23.25
CA VAL A 219 3.75 -2.96 -22.36
C VAL A 219 4.37 -1.83 -23.19
N ASP A 220 3.51 -1.17 -23.95
CA ASP A 220 3.85 0.03 -24.71
C ASP A 220 2.86 1.16 -24.40
N LEU A 221 3.26 2.38 -24.77
CA LEU A 221 2.52 3.58 -24.42
C LEU A 221 1.10 3.60 -25.01
N GLN A 222 0.92 3.06 -26.22
CA GLN A 222 -0.38 3.10 -26.91
C GLN A 222 -1.41 2.20 -26.20
N HIS A 223 -1.03 0.97 -25.87
CA HIS A 223 -1.91 0.05 -25.15
C HIS A 223 -2.22 0.54 -23.74
N LEU A 224 -1.23 1.10 -23.05
CA LEU A 224 -1.42 1.65 -21.70
C LEU A 224 -2.35 2.89 -21.69
N GLN A 225 -2.33 3.71 -22.74
CA GLN A 225 -3.30 4.80 -22.92
C GLN A 225 -4.73 4.29 -23.12
N GLN A 226 -4.90 3.23 -23.90
CA GLN A 226 -6.22 2.59 -24.09
C GLN A 226 -6.76 2.01 -22.78
N ILE A 227 -5.90 1.31 -22.03
CA ILE A 227 -6.21 0.81 -20.69
C ILE A 227 -6.65 1.96 -19.77
N HIS A 228 -5.90 3.07 -19.74
CA HIS A 228 -6.28 4.23 -18.94
C HIS A 228 -7.66 4.76 -19.33
N THR A 229 -7.93 4.90 -20.63
CA THR A 229 -9.21 5.41 -21.15
C THR A 229 -10.36 4.51 -20.72
N GLU A 230 -10.18 3.19 -20.79
CA GLU A 230 -11.21 2.24 -20.37
C GLU A 230 -11.44 2.28 -18.85
N LEU A 231 -10.37 2.30 -18.05
CA LEU A 231 -10.48 2.46 -16.59
C LEU A 231 -11.19 3.76 -16.23
N GLN A 232 -10.77 4.89 -16.83
CA GLN A 232 -11.31 6.20 -16.54
C GLN A 232 -12.79 6.31 -16.95
N SER A 233 -13.21 5.63 -18.03
CA SER A 233 -14.61 5.64 -18.46
C SER A 233 -15.57 5.05 -17.42
N ARG A 234 -15.08 4.14 -16.58
CA ARG A 234 -15.89 3.47 -15.54
C ARG A 234 -15.65 4.08 -14.17
N LEU A 235 -14.39 4.27 -13.79
CA LEU A 235 -14.01 4.74 -12.46
C LEU A 235 -14.04 6.26 -12.32
N GLN A 236 -13.98 7.02 -13.42
CA GLN A 236 -13.95 8.49 -13.38
C GLN A 236 -12.83 9.06 -12.48
N HIS A 237 -11.73 8.32 -12.32
CA HIS A 237 -10.58 8.74 -11.53
C HIS A 237 -9.72 9.75 -12.30
N GLU A 238 -8.97 10.58 -11.58
CA GLU A 238 -8.16 11.63 -12.21
C GLU A 238 -6.86 11.08 -12.81
N TYR A 239 -6.13 10.23 -12.07
CA TYR A 239 -4.84 9.68 -12.48
C TYR A 239 -4.79 8.15 -12.35
N SER A 240 -4.35 7.46 -13.41
CA SER A 240 -3.89 6.07 -13.30
C SER A 240 -2.40 6.06 -12.97
N LEU A 241 -1.97 5.23 -12.02
CA LEU A 241 -0.57 4.87 -11.79
C LEU A 241 -0.42 3.35 -11.84
N ILE A 242 -0.16 2.81 -13.03
CA ILE A 242 -0.08 1.37 -13.25
C ILE A 242 1.36 0.91 -13.01
N THR A 243 1.55 0.02 -12.03
CA THR A 243 2.87 -0.60 -11.80
C THR A 243 3.09 -1.76 -12.77
N LEU A 244 4.29 -1.81 -13.37
CA LEU A 244 4.65 -2.70 -14.47
C LEU A 244 5.84 -3.61 -14.11
N SER A 245 6.06 -3.86 -12.82
CA SER A 245 7.17 -4.66 -12.30
C SER A 245 8.52 -4.13 -12.80
N GLU A 246 9.37 -4.99 -13.39
CA GLU A 246 10.67 -4.61 -13.95
C GLU A 246 10.59 -3.60 -15.10
N LYS A 247 9.42 -3.38 -15.69
CA LYS A 247 9.21 -2.40 -16.76
C LYS A 247 8.92 -0.99 -16.21
N GLY A 248 8.87 -0.83 -14.89
CA GLY A 248 8.69 0.46 -14.23
C GLY A 248 7.23 0.80 -13.96
N VAL A 249 6.82 2.03 -14.28
CA VAL A 249 5.47 2.54 -14.01
C VAL A 249 4.91 3.33 -15.18
N PHE A 250 3.59 3.28 -15.33
CA PHE A 250 2.85 4.13 -16.25
C PHE A 250 1.93 5.07 -15.48
N CYS A 251 1.99 6.37 -15.78
CA CYS A 251 1.12 7.38 -15.20
C CYS A 251 0.37 8.16 -16.27
N SER A 252 -0.92 8.43 -16.05
CA SER A 252 -1.77 9.13 -17.03
C SER A 252 -2.95 9.85 -16.38
N ASN A 253 -3.29 11.03 -16.89
CA ASN A 253 -4.57 11.73 -16.62
C ASN A 253 -5.45 11.91 -17.87
N GLY A 254 -5.11 11.25 -18.97
CA GLY A 254 -5.84 11.33 -20.24
C GLY A 254 -5.35 12.44 -21.16
N GLN A 255 -4.63 13.44 -20.64
CA GLN A 255 -3.99 14.50 -21.44
C GLN A 255 -2.48 14.32 -21.55
N GLN A 256 -1.87 13.90 -20.46
CA GLN A 256 -0.44 13.62 -20.35
C GLN A 256 -0.24 12.17 -19.92
N HIS A 257 0.80 11.56 -20.48
CA HIS A 257 1.12 10.14 -20.28
C HIS A 257 2.63 9.99 -20.11
N TRP A 258 3.02 9.19 -19.13
CA TRP A 258 4.41 8.91 -18.81
C TRP A 258 4.60 7.42 -18.63
N LEU A 259 5.45 6.83 -19.46
CA LEU A 259 5.97 5.47 -19.25
C LEU A 259 7.41 5.61 -18.74
N ILE A 260 7.60 5.37 -17.45
CA ILE A 260 8.87 5.59 -16.76
C ILE A 260 9.50 4.22 -16.50
N PRO A 261 10.65 3.89 -17.13
CA PRO A 261 11.31 2.60 -16.93
C PRO A 261 11.78 2.46 -15.48
N SER A 262 11.89 1.21 -15.00
CA SER A 262 12.54 0.95 -13.72
C SER A 262 14.04 1.26 -13.80
N HIS A 263 14.63 1.61 -12.66
CA HIS A 263 16.09 1.71 -12.55
C HIS A 263 16.65 0.32 -12.29
N LEU A 264 17.80 0.00 -12.91
CA LEU A 264 18.48 -1.28 -12.72
C LEU A 264 18.93 -1.42 -11.26
N ARG A 265 18.52 -2.50 -10.60
CA ARG A 265 18.77 -2.75 -9.17
C ARG A 265 19.00 -4.24 -8.89
N ASN A 266 19.66 -4.55 -7.79
CA ASN A 266 19.86 -5.92 -7.32
C ASN A 266 18.68 -6.37 -6.47
N ILE A 267 17.69 -7.01 -7.10
CA ILE A 267 16.44 -7.41 -6.44
C ILE A 267 16.69 -8.60 -5.50
N ALA A 268 16.33 -8.42 -4.23
CA ALA A 268 16.35 -9.45 -3.20
C ALA A 268 14.94 -10.02 -2.92
N ASP A 269 13.93 -9.16 -2.77
CA ASP A 269 12.53 -9.53 -2.50
C ASP A 269 11.61 -8.42 -3.01
N VAL A 270 10.47 -8.74 -3.62
CA VAL A 270 9.51 -7.75 -4.12
C VAL A 270 8.35 -7.46 -3.15
N SER A 271 8.38 -8.10 -1.97
CA SER A 271 7.33 -8.00 -0.96
C SER A 271 7.18 -6.57 -0.43
N GLY A 272 5.98 -6.00 -0.52
CA GLY A 272 5.67 -4.65 -0.02
C GLY A 272 6.13 -3.48 -0.91
N ALA A 273 6.62 -3.77 -2.12
CA ALA A 273 6.99 -2.73 -3.08
C ALA A 273 5.78 -1.89 -3.52
N GLY A 274 4.62 -2.52 -3.74
CA GLY A 274 3.37 -1.83 -4.09
C GLY A 274 2.94 -0.82 -3.02
N ASP A 275 2.93 -1.26 -1.75
CA ASP A 275 2.63 -0.45 -0.58
C ASP A 275 3.56 0.77 -0.46
N THR A 276 4.85 0.58 -0.77
CA THR A 276 5.85 1.67 -0.79
C THR A 276 5.55 2.66 -1.92
N VAL A 277 5.19 2.16 -3.11
CA VAL A 277 4.82 2.99 -4.26
C VAL A 277 3.61 3.85 -3.94
N ILE A 278 2.52 3.30 -3.38
CA ILE A 278 1.32 4.10 -3.08
C ILE A 278 1.55 5.11 -1.96
N ALA A 279 2.27 4.74 -0.90
CA ALA A 279 2.61 5.65 0.19
C ALA A 279 3.44 6.85 -0.33
N THR A 280 4.46 6.56 -1.14
CA THR A 280 5.33 7.59 -1.71
C THR A 280 4.56 8.46 -2.72
N ALA A 281 3.77 7.85 -3.60
CA ALA A 281 2.98 8.56 -4.59
C ALA A 281 1.98 9.53 -3.93
N ALA A 282 1.26 9.06 -2.90
CA ALA A 282 0.30 9.87 -2.16
C ALA A 282 0.97 11.11 -1.53
N LEU A 283 2.15 10.94 -0.91
CA LEU A 283 2.89 12.05 -0.29
C LEU A 283 3.45 13.04 -1.31
N VAL A 284 4.05 12.56 -2.41
CA VAL A 284 4.55 13.45 -3.47
C VAL A 284 3.40 14.22 -4.09
N TRP A 285 2.26 13.57 -4.34
CA TRP A 285 1.06 14.21 -4.87
C TRP A 285 0.54 15.28 -3.92
N ALA A 286 0.37 14.97 -2.64
CA ALA A 286 -0.07 15.91 -1.62
C ALA A 286 0.83 17.15 -1.54
N ALA A 287 2.16 16.96 -1.65
CA ALA A 287 3.13 18.04 -1.52
C ALA A 287 3.30 18.90 -2.78
N THR A 288 3.03 18.36 -3.98
CA THR A 288 3.46 18.98 -5.25
C THR A 288 2.38 19.10 -6.32
N ARG A 289 1.34 18.26 -6.30
CA ARG A 289 0.37 18.10 -7.41
C ARG A 289 1.02 17.83 -8.78
N ASN A 290 2.24 17.30 -8.79
CA ASN A 290 2.98 16.98 -10.02
C ASN A 290 2.97 15.47 -10.25
N ALA A 291 2.17 15.03 -11.22
CA ALA A 291 1.95 13.60 -11.49
C ALA A 291 3.18 12.88 -12.05
N ARG A 292 3.99 13.57 -12.88
CA ARG A 292 5.23 13.00 -13.40
C ARG A 292 6.22 12.76 -12.27
N LEU A 293 6.45 13.79 -11.43
CA LEU A 293 7.36 13.70 -10.30
C LEU A 293 6.91 12.63 -9.29
N MET A 294 5.61 12.57 -9.03
CA MET A 294 4.99 11.51 -8.22
C MET A 294 5.34 10.13 -8.76
N ALA A 295 5.14 9.88 -10.06
CA ALA A 295 5.43 8.59 -10.66
C ALA A 295 6.93 8.26 -10.66
N GLU A 296 7.80 9.24 -10.92
CA GLU A 296 9.26 9.08 -10.91
C GLU A 296 9.78 8.69 -9.51
N ILE A 297 9.42 9.45 -8.47
CA ILE A 297 9.86 9.18 -7.08
C ILE A 297 9.27 7.87 -6.56
N ALA A 298 7.98 7.60 -6.82
CA ALA A 298 7.35 6.36 -6.38
C ALA A 298 8.00 5.13 -7.02
N ASN A 299 8.38 5.20 -8.30
CA ASN A 299 9.13 4.14 -8.99
C ASN A 299 10.52 3.91 -8.37
N ILE A 300 11.24 4.99 -8.03
CA ILE A 300 12.53 4.90 -7.32
C ILE A 300 12.34 4.22 -5.96
N ALA A 301 11.35 4.66 -5.17
CA ALA A 301 11.06 4.12 -3.84
C ALA A 301 10.71 2.63 -3.88
N GLY A 302 9.81 2.22 -4.77
CA GLY A 302 9.46 0.83 -4.99
C GLY A 302 10.67 -0.03 -5.38
N GLY A 303 11.56 0.50 -6.22
CA GLY A 303 12.80 -0.18 -6.58
C GLY A 303 13.79 -0.33 -5.42
N LEU A 304 13.91 0.69 -4.55
CA LEU A 304 14.86 0.67 -3.42
C LEU A 304 14.50 -0.35 -2.35
N VAL A 305 13.21 -0.52 -2.05
CA VAL A 305 12.77 -1.52 -1.06
C VAL A 305 12.94 -2.94 -1.58
N CYS A 306 12.92 -3.14 -2.90
CA CYS A 306 13.15 -4.44 -3.52
C CYS A 306 14.56 -5.01 -3.32
N GLU A 307 15.53 -4.19 -2.90
CA GLU A 307 16.91 -4.61 -2.63
C GLU A 307 17.10 -5.21 -1.23
N GLN A 308 16.04 -5.23 -0.42
CA GLN A 308 16.04 -5.76 0.94
C GLN A 308 15.12 -6.96 1.06
N VAL A 309 15.37 -7.81 2.07
CA VAL A 309 14.57 -9.02 2.29
C VAL A 309 13.37 -8.73 3.19
N GLY A 310 12.19 -9.16 2.72
CA GLY A 310 10.91 -8.96 3.39
C GLY A 310 10.39 -7.53 3.30
N VAL A 311 9.29 -7.27 4.00
CA VAL A 311 8.64 -5.96 4.05
C VAL A 311 9.50 -5.00 4.89
N VAL A 312 10.07 -3.96 4.28
CA VAL A 312 10.88 -2.94 4.97
C VAL A 312 10.44 -1.55 4.49
N PRO A 313 10.29 -0.56 5.38
CA PRO A 313 10.00 0.80 4.95
C PRO A 313 11.15 1.43 4.17
N VAL A 314 10.80 2.34 3.27
CA VAL A 314 11.78 3.14 2.53
C VAL A 314 12.61 4.03 3.48
N ASP A 315 13.93 4.07 3.27
CA ASP A 315 14.80 5.03 3.97
C ASP A 315 14.69 6.41 3.28
N PRO A 316 14.24 7.46 4.00
CA PRO A 316 14.01 8.77 3.40
C PRO A 316 15.29 9.44 2.89
N ARG A 317 16.43 9.27 3.58
CA ARG A 317 17.70 9.86 3.15
C ARG A 317 18.22 9.17 1.91
N ARG A 318 18.09 7.85 1.86
CA ARG A 318 18.45 7.05 0.69
C ARG A 318 17.59 7.42 -0.51
N LEU A 319 16.27 7.52 -0.33
CA LEU A 319 15.35 7.93 -1.38
C LEU A 319 15.68 9.33 -1.88
N GLN A 320 15.91 10.29 -0.98
CA GLN A 320 16.26 11.65 -1.35
C GLN A 320 17.55 11.69 -2.20
N THR A 321 18.61 11.02 -1.74
CA THR A 321 19.89 10.97 -2.45
C THR A 321 19.72 10.36 -3.85
N GLU A 322 18.93 9.29 -3.96
CA GLU A 322 18.65 8.65 -5.25
C GLU A 322 17.84 9.55 -6.18
N CYS A 323 16.87 10.30 -5.66
CA CYS A 323 16.12 11.28 -6.46
C CYS A 323 17.04 12.38 -6.98
N GLU A 324 17.94 12.93 -6.16
CA GLU A 324 18.93 13.94 -6.56
C GLU A 324 19.85 13.41 -7.67
N LEU A 325 20.32 12.16 -7.54
CA LEU A 325 21.20 11.53 -8.52
C LEU A 325 20.50 11.22 -9.85
N LEU A 326 19.28 10.67 -9.81
CA LEU A 326 18.60 10.12 -10.99
C LEU A 326 17.74 11.16 -11.72
N LEU A 327 17.15 12.10 -11.00
CA LEU A 327 16.28 13.13 -11.57
C LEU A 327 17.03 14.47 -11.73
N GLY A 328 18.17 14.66 -11.05
CA GLY A 328 18.94 15.91 -11.05
C GLY A 328 18.30 17.03 -10.24
N ASP A 329 18.93 18.21 -10.17
CA ASP A 329 18.41 19.39 -9.48
C ASP A 329 17.23 20.02 -10.25
N ILE A 330 16.09 19.34 -10.30
CA ILE A 330 14.92 19.90 -10.96
C ILE A 330 14.24 20.89 -10.02
N SER A 331 14.34 22.17 -10.37
CA SER A 331 13.47 23.20 -9.82
C SER A 331 12.06 23.04 -10.42
N PHE A 332 11.21 22.22 -9.81
CA PHE A 332 9.80 22.12 -10.26
C PHE A 332 9.01 23.39 -9.90
N SER A 333 8.31 23.96 -10.88
CA SER A 333 7.33 25.04 -10.70
C SER A 333 6.05 24.47 -10.07
N ILE A 334 5.52 25.16 -9.05
CA ILE A 334 4.19 24.89 -8.50
C ILE A 334 3.25 25.95 -9.04
#